data_AF-A0AAT9IMY8-F1
#
_entry.id   AF-A0AAT9IMY8-F1
#
_cell.length_a   1.000
_cell.length_b   1.000
_cell.length_c   1.000
_cell.angle_alpha   90.00
_cell.angle_beta   90.00
_cell.angle_gamma   90.00
#
_symmetry.space_group_name_H-M   'P 1'
#
loop_
_entity.id
_entity.type
_entity.pdbx_description
1 polymer ?
#
loop_
_entity_poly.entity_id
_entity_poly.type
_entity_poly.pdbx_seq_one_letter_code
_entity_poly.pdbx_strand_id
1 'polypeptide(L)'
;MLRAIARGALAVLLTAAGVAHLTVLRRGFRIAVPDWATRLFRTDKDTIVVVSGVVEAGLGVALVALPRERRRVGLAVAALFVAVFPGNVHHWRSGRDVPGMDSDTKRFVRLFFQPVLVAWAVWSTRR
;
A
#
# COMPACT_ATOMS: atom_id res chain seq x y z
N MET A 1 11.21 -13.85 -17.66
CA MET A 1 9.93 -14.43 -17.18
C MET A 1 9.61 -14.06 -15.74
N LEU A 2 10.49 -14.35 -14.77
CA LEU A 2 10.25 -14.11 -13.33
C LEU A 2 9.83 -12.66 -12.98
N ARG A 3 10.53 -11.65 -13.50
CA ARG A 3 10.17 -10.22 -13.26
C ARG A 3 8.77 -9.87 -13.77
N ALA A 4 8.33 -10.48 -14.87
CA ALA A 4 7.00 -10.23 -15.43
C ALA A 4 5.90 -10.85 -14.55
N ILE A 5 6.12 -12.07 -14.07
CA ILE A 5 5.23 -12.74 -13.10
C ILE A 5 5.17 -11.92 -11.81
N ALA A 6 6.32 -11.54 -11.27
CA ALA A 6 6.42 -10.74 -10.05
C ALA A 6 5.72 -9.38 -10.22
N ARG A 7 5.87 -8.70 -11.35
CA ARG A 7 5.14 -7.46 -11.63
C ARG A 7 3.63 -7.68 -11.74
N GLY A 8 3.21 -8.77 -12.39
CA GLY A 8 1.79 -9.14 -12.51
C GLY A 8 1.17 -9.41 -11.14
N ALA A 9 1.85 -10.17 -10.29
CA ALA A 9 1.41 -10.41 -8.92
C ALA A 9 1.36 -9.12 -8.09
N LEU A 10 2.35 -8.22 -8.25
CA LEU A 10 2.32 -6.90 -7.59
C LEU A 10 1.14 -6.03 -8.08
N ALA A 11 0.84 -6.06 -9.37
CA ALA A 11 -0.29 -5.34 -9.94
C ALA A 11 -1.62 -5.84 -9.39
N VAL A 12 -1.80 -7.16 -9.30
CA VAL A 12 -2.98 -7.80 -8.69
C VAL A 12 -3.09 -7.41 -7.22
N LEU A 13 -1.99 -7.49 -6.46
CA LEU A 13 -1.96 -7.14 -5.05
C LEU A 13 -2.38 -5.68 -4.81
N LEU A 14 -1.80 -4.73 -5.55
CA LEU A 14 -2.15 -3.31 -5.44
C LEU A 14 -3.61 -3.03 -5.83
N THR A 15 -4.08 -3.66 -6.91
CA THR A 15 -5.46 -3.47 -7.37
C THR A 15 -6.45 -4.03 -6.35
N ALA A 16 -6.19 -5.23 -5.81
CA ALA A 16 -7.02 -5.83 -4.77
C ALA A 16 -6.99 -5.00 -3.46
N ALA A 17 -5.82 -4.53 -3.05
CA ALA A 17 -5.67 -3.67 -1.88
C ALA A 17 -6.44 -2.36 -2.06
N GLY A 18 -6.29 -1.69 -3.21
CA GLY A 18 -7.00 -0.45 -3.53
C GLY A 18 -8.52 -0.64 -3.52
N VAL A 19 -9.04 -1.72 -4.12
CA VAL A 19 -10.47 -2.05 -4.05
C VAL A 19 -10.92 -2.32 -2.62
N ALA A 20 -10.11 -3.02 -1.81
CA ALA A 20 -10.44 -3.29 -0.41
C ALA A 20 -10.50 -2.01 0.45
N HIS A 21 -9.65 -1.02 0.18
CA HIS A 21 -9.72 0.31 0.80
C HIS A 21 -11.05 1.02 0.52
N LEU A 22 -11.62 0.83 -0.67
CA LEU A 22 -12.86 1.47 -1.09
C LEU A 22 -14.13 0.72 -0.66
N THR A 23 -14.01 -0.55 -0.26
CA THR A 23 -15.17 -1.44 -0.02
C THR A 23 -15.16 -2.01 1.39
N VAL A 24 -14.53 -3.16 1.57
CA VAL A 24 -14.72 -4.06 2.72
C VAL A 24 -13.85 -3.70 3.92
N LEU A 25 -12.65 -3.14 3.70
CA LEU A 25 -11.66 -2.92 4.75
C LEU A 25 -11.47 -1.45 5.12
N ARG A 26 -12.24 -0.53 4.53
CA ARG A 26 -12.18 0.92 4.75
C ARG A 26 -12.13 1.30 6.23
N ARG A 27 -13.00 0.70 7.05
CA ARG A 27 -13.05 0.94 8.50
C ARG A 27 -11.75 0.54 9.20
N GLY A 28 -11.16 -0.60 8.85
CA GLY A 28 -9.89 -1.06 9.40
C GLY A 28 -8.73 -0.15 8.99
N PHE A 29 -8.69 0.28 7.73
CA PHE A 29 -7.62 1.17 7.26
C PHE A 29 -7.61 2.54 7.95
N ARG A 30 -8.78 3.09 8.33
CA ARG A 30 -8.85 4.34 9.12
C ARG A 30 -8.08 4.24 10.44
N ILE A 31 -8.04 3.07 11.07
CA ILE A 31 -7.31 2.84 12.32
C ILE A 31 -5.80 3.00 12.13
N ALA A 32 -5.30 2.64 10.95
CA ALA A 32 -3.88 2.77 10.61
C ALA A 32 -3.47 4.21 10.28
N VAL A 33 -4.40 5.13 10.04
CA VAL A 33 -4.08 6.54 9.70
C VAL A 33 -3.72 7.32 10.97
N PRO A 34 -2.48 7.85 11.07
CA PRO A 34 -2.06 8.66 12.21
C PRO A 34 -2.73 10.05 12.23
N ASP A 35 -2.96 10.61 13.42
CA ASP A 35 -3.59 11.94 13.58
C ASP A 35 -2.71 13.11 13.12
N TRP A 36 -1.41 12.90 12.91
CA TRP A 36 -0.57 13.92 12.26
C TRP A 36 -0.84 14.00 10.75
N ALA A 37 -1.25 12.90 10.11
CA ALA A 37 -1.48 12.87 8.67
C ALA A 37 -2.73 13.69 8.30
N THR A 38 -3.79 13.60 9.11
CA THR A 38 -5.00 14.42 8.94
C THR A 38 -4.70 15.91 9.07
N ARG A 39 -3.82 16.29 10.00
CA ARG A 39 -3.35 17.67 10.17
C ARG A 39 -2.50 18.13 8.99
N LEU A 40 -1.58 17.30 8.50
CA LEU A 40 -0.71 17.61 7.37
C LEU A 40 -1.51 17.82 6.08
N PHE A 41 -2.43 16.91 5.77
CA PHE A 41 -3.24 16.96 4.55
C PHE A 41 -4.50 17.82 4.69
N ARG A 42 -4.74 18.39 5.88
CA ARG A 42 -5.94 19.19 6.21
C ARG A 42 -7.23 18.49 5.78
N THR A 43 -7.33 17.21 6.10
CA THR A 43 -8.44 16.33 5.73
C THR A 43 -8.67 15.27 6.80
N ASP A 44 -9.68 14.42 6.64
CA ASP A 44 -10.02 13.38 7.59
C ASP A 44 -9.41 12.01 7.21
N LYS A 45 -9.42 11.05 8.16
CA LYS A 45 -8.81 9.73 7.96
C LYS A 45 -9.45 8.94 6.81
N ASP A 46 -10.74 9.13 6.60
CA ASP A 46 -11.49 8.42 5.58
C ASP A 46 -11.12 8.88 4.19
N THR A 47 -10.99 10.19 3.98
CA THR A 47 -10.51 10.77 2.73
C THR A 47 -9.10 10.27 2.39
N ILE A 48 -8.20 10.21 3.37
CA ILE A 48 -6.84 9.65 3.17
C ILE A 48 -6.89 8.20 2.69
N VAL A 49 -7.73 7.37 3.32
CA VAL A 49 -7.91 5.94 2.96
C VAL A 49 -8.47 5.79 1.54
N VAL A 50 -9.49 6.59 1.18
CA VAL A 50 -10.10 6.54 -0.16
C VAL A 50 -9.11 6.97 -1.23
N VAL A 51 -8.43 8.10 -1.04
CA VAL A 51 -7.45 8.61 -2.01
C VAL A 51 -6.32 7.59 -2.18
N SER A 52 -5.79 7.04 -1.09
CA SER A 52 -4.78 5.99 -1.16
C SER A 52 -5.28 4.77 -1.94
N GLY A 53 -6.52 4.32 -1.67
CA GLY A 53 -7.10 3.18 -2.38
C GLY A 53 -7.25 3.39 -3.89
N VAL A 54 -7.67 4.59 -4.32
CA VAL A 54 -7.73 4.96 -5.74
C VAL A 54 -6.34 4.97 -6.36
N VAL A 55 -5.35 5.55 -5.66
CA VAL A 55 -3.96 5.60 -6.14
C VAL A 55 -3.36 4.21 -6.25
N GLU A 56 -3.57 3.33 -5.27
CA GLU A 56 -3.11 1.93 -5.30
C GLU A 56 -3.70 1.17 -6.47
N ALA A 57 -5.03 1.24 -6.67
CA ALA A 57 -5.69 0.59 -7.79
C ALA A 57 -5.19 1.13 -9.14
N GLY A 58 -5.07 2.46 -9.26
CA GLY A 58 -4.54 3.11 -10.47
C GLY A 58 -3.11 2.68 -10.79
N LEU A 59 -2.23 2.61 -9.79
CA LEU A 59 -0.85 2.14 -9.96
C LEU A 59 -0.78 0.65 -10.31
N GLY A 60 -1.64 -0.17 -9.69
CA GLY A 60 -1.78 -1.59 -10.02
C GLY A 60 -2.13 -1.80 -11.50
N VAL A 61 -3.14 -1.09 -12.00
CA VAL A 61 -3.54 -1.11 -13.41
C VAL A 61 -2.41 -0.57 -14.30
N ALA A 62 -1.76 0.53 -13.91
CA ALA A 62 -0.70 1.17 -14.69
C ALA A 62 0.53 0.25 -14.90
N LEU A 63 0.87 -0.62 -13.94
CA LEU A 63 1.97 -1.59 -14.08
C LEU A 63 1.78 -2.56 -15.27
N VAL A 64 0.51 -2.82 -15.64
CA VAL A 64 0.14 -3.68 -16.76
C VAL A 64 -0.10 -2.87 -18.02
N ALA A 65 -0.91 -1.81 -17.91
CA ALA A 65 -1.38 -1.01 -19.04
C ALA A 65 -0.30 -0.11 -19.67
N LEU A 66 0.74 0.28 -18.91
CA LEU A 66 1.77 1.21 -19.37
C LEU A 66 3.16 0.53 -19.46
N PRO A 67 3.37 -0.38 -20.43
CA PRO A 67 4.61 -1.16 -20.53
C PRO A 67 5.86 -0.30 -20.78
N ARG A 68 5.71 0.88 -21.41
CA ARG A 68 6.81 1.83 -21.66
C ARG A 68 7.24 2.57 -20.40
N GLU A 69 6.32 2.77 -19.45
CA GLU A 69 6.51 3.55 -18.22
C GLU A 69 6.79 2.70 -16.99
N ARG A 70 6.97 1.38 -17.14
CA ARG A 70 7.13 0.42 -16.03
C ARG A 70 8.07 0.91 -14.93
N ARG A 71 9.24 1.44 -15.30
CA ARG A 71 10.23 1.95 -14.33
C ARG A 71 9.68 3.13 -13.53
N ARG A 72 9.00 4.08 -14.16
CA ARG A 72 8.41 5.25 -13.47
C ARG A 72 7.27 4.81 -12.55
N VAL A 73 6.37 3.95 -13.05
CA VAL A 73 5.26 3.40 -12.26
C VAL A 73 5.78 2.59 -11.07
N GLY A 74 6.81 1.75 -11.25
CA GLY A 74 7.42 0.99 -10.17
C GLY A 74 8.08 1.86 -9.11
N LEU A 75 8.71 2.98 -9.49
CA LEU A 75 9.22 3.96 -8.54
C LEU A 75 8.09 4.69 -7.79
N ALA A 76 6.99 5.00 -8.46
CA ALA A 76 5.81 5.58 -7.80
C ALA A 76 5.19 4.61 -6.78
N VAL A 77 5.09 3.33 -7.12
CA VAL A 77 4.65 2.27 -6.18
C VAL A 77 5.60 2.17 -4.99
N ALA A 78 6.90 2.16 -5.23
CA ALA A 78 7.90 2.15 -4.17
C ALA A 78 7.77 3.37 -3.24
N ALA A 79 7.60 4.56 -3.81
CA ALA A 79 7.40 5.79 -3.05
C ALA A 79 6.10 5.74 -2.23
N LEU A 80 5.01 5.21 -2.80
CA LEU A 80 3.76 5.01 -2.08
C LEU A 80 3.95 4.07 -0.88
N PHE A 81 4.62 2.94 -1.07
CA PHE A 81 4.92 2.02 0.04
C PHE A 81 5.74 2.69 1.15
N VAL A 82 6.71 3.54 0.81
CA VAL A 82 7.43 4.32 1.82
C VAL A 82 6.50 5.32 2.52
N ALA A 83 5.65 6.02 1.77
CA ALA A 83 4.74 7.03 2.30
C ALA A 83 3.69 6.46 3.26
N VAL A 84 3.18 5.24 3.03
CA VAL A 84 2.19 4.60 3.90
C VAL A 84 2.82 3.88 5.11
N PHE A 85 4.15 3.66 5.11
CA PHE A 85 4.84 2.93 6.17
C PHE A 85 4.63 3.51 7.59
N PRO A 86 4.63 4.84 7.81
CA PRO A 86 4.30 5.41 9.12
C PRO A 86 2.93 4.99 9.64
N GLY A 87 1.94 4.77 8.76
CA GLY A 87 0.63 4.25 9.14
C GLY A 87 0.71 2.80 9.64
N ASN A 88 1.57 1.98 9.04
CA ASN A 88 1.79 0.61 9.51
C ASN A 88 2.45 0.57 10.90
N VAL A 89 3.40 1.46 11.16
CA VAL A 89 4.03 1.62 12.47
C VAL A 89 3.02 2.13 13.50
N HIS A 90 2.20 3.12 13.14
CA HIS A 90 1.14 3.63 14.01
C HIS A 90 0.13 2.54 14.38
N HIS A 91 -0.30 1.74 13.41
CA HIS A 91 -1.22 0.62 13.65
C HIS A 91 -0.64 -0.39 14.65
N TRP A 92 0.62 -0.81 14.45
CA TRP A 92 1.31 -1.70 15.38
C TRP A 92 1.35 -1.12 16.80
N ARG A 93 1.77 0.14 16.96
CA ARG A 93 1.82 0.81 18.27
C ARG A 93 0.46 1.01 18.92
N SER A 94 -0.60 1.11 18.11
CA SER A 94 -1.94 1.33 18.64
C SER A 94 -2.56 0.07 19.26
N GLY A 95 -2.04 -1.13 18.93
CA GLY A 95 -2.57 -2.41 19.40
C GLY A 95 -4.01 -2.70 18.96
N ARG A 96 -4.60 -1.87 18.10
CA ARG A 96 -5.99 -2.00 17.67
C ARG A 96 -6.13 -3.08 16.61
N ASP A 97 -7.14 -3.91 16.77
CA ASP A 97 -7.39 -5.00 15.82
C ASP A 97 -8.15 -4.51 14.60
N VAL A 98 -7.80 -5.11 13.46
CA VAL A 98 -8.53 -4.98 12.19
C VAL A 98 -8.66 -6.38 11.58
N PRO A 99 -9.64 -6.63 10.67
CA PRO A 99 -9.78 -7.92 10.04
C PRO A 99 -8.46 -8.41 9.42
N GLY A 100 -8.01 -9.61 9.83
CA GLY A 100 -6.75 -10.21 9.38
C GLY A 100 -5.49 -9.76 10.15
N MET A 101 -5.56 -8.78 11.05
CA MET A 101 -4.45 -8.30 11.90
C MET A 101 -4.91 -8.09 13.34
N ASP A 102 -5.13 -9.22 14.02
CA ASP A 102 -5.66 -9.38 15.38
C ASP A 102 -4.58 -9.67 16.45
N SER A 103 -3.31 -9.49 16.11
CA SER A 103 -2.21 -9.69 17.05
C SER A 103 -1.03 -8.76 16.80
N ASP A 104 -0.29 -8.44 17.87
CA ASP A 104 0.90 -7.60 17.78
C ASP A 104 1.98 -8.24 16.92
N THR A 105 2.14 -9.56 17.00
CA THR A 105 3.08 -10.31 16.14
C THR A 105 2.76 -10.13 14.67
N LYS A 106 1.48 -10.26 14.26
CA LYS A 106 1.08 -10.05 12.86
C LYS A 106 1.35 -8.61 12.41
N ARG A 107 1.01 -7.63 13.25
CA ARG A 107 1.25 -6.20 12.97
C ARG A 107 2.74 -5.87 12.87
N PHE A 108 3.58 -6.47 13.72
CA PHE A 108 5.04 -6.28 13.75
C PHE A 108 5.73 -6.91 12.55
N VAL A 109 5.42 -8.18 12.24
CA VAL A 109 5.97 -8.89 11.07
C VAL A 109 5.68 -8.14 9.77
N ARG A 110 4.48 -7.54 9.65
CA ARG A 110 4.10 -6.71 8.50
C ARG A 110 5.08 -5.56 8.21
N LEU A 111 5.74 -5.01 9.24
CA LEU A 111 6.70 -3.92 9.05
C LEU A 111 7.91 -4.37 8.21
N PHE A 112 8.33 -5.63 8.33
CA PHE A 112 9.44 -6.19 7.57
C PHE A 112 9.08 -6.50 6.13
N PHE A 113 7.79 -6.72 5.83
CA PHE A 113 7.35 -6.87 4.45
C PHE A 113 7.37 -5.55 3.67
N GLN A 114 7.34 -4.39 4.34
CA GLN A 114 7.38 -3.10 3.64
C GLN A 114 8.66 -2.88 2.81
N PRO A 115 9.89 -3.03 3.36
CA PRO A 115 11.10 -2.91 2.54
C PRO A 115 11.18 -3.97 1.44
N VAL A 116 10.61 -5.16 1.66
CA VAL A 116 10.52 -6.20 0.63
C VAL A 116 9.61 -5.75 -0.52
N LEU A 117 8.44 -5.16 -0.22
CA LEU A 117 7.52 -4.62 -1.22
C LEU A 117 8.13 -3.47 -2.03
N VAL A 118 8.89 -2.58 -1.36
CA VAL A 118 9.65 -1.51 -2.03
C VAL A 118 10.69 -2.10 -2.98
N ALA A 119 11.50 -3.05 -2.50
CA ALA A 119 12.52 -3.71 -3.33
C ALA A 119 11.88 -4.46 -4.51
N TRP A 120 10.76 -5.15 -4.28
CA TRP A 120 10.00 -5.86 -5.31
C TRP A 120 9.47 -4.90 -6.38
N ALA A 121 8.84 -3.78 -5.99
CA ALA A 121 8.34 -2.78 -6.94
C ALA A 121 9.45 -2.26 -7.86
N VAL A 122 10.60 -1.92 -7.28
CA VAL A 122 11.76 -1.45 -8.02
C VAL A 122 12.35 -2.55 -8.91
N TRP A 123 12.58 -3.74 -8.37
CA TRP A 123 13.24 -4.83 -9.10
C TRP A 123 12.39 -5.39 -10.26
N SER A 124 11.08 -5.59 -10.04
CA SER A 124 10.18 -6.15 -11.06
C SER A 124 9.91 -5.22 -12.26
N THR A 125 10.27 -3.94 -12.11
CA THR A 125 10.10 -2.89 -13.12
C THR A 125 11.41 -2.39 -13.74
N ARG A 126 12.57 -2.89 -13.27
CA ARG A 126 13.86 -2.69 -13.92
C ARG A 126 13.89 -3.46 -15.25
N ARG A 127 14.48 -2.83 -16.27
CA ARG A 127 14.72 -3.45 -17.59
C ARG A 127 15.64 -4.66 -17.44
#